data_AF-A0A1F9LL91-F1
#
_entry.id   AF-A0A1F9LL91-F1
#
_cell.length_a   1.000
_cell.length_b   1.000
_cell.length_c   1.000
_cell.angle_alpha   90.00
_cell.angle_beta   90.00
_cell.angle_gamma   90.00
#
_symmetry.space_group_name_H-M   'P 1'
#
loop_
_entity.id
_entity.type
_entity.pdbx_description
1 polymer ?
#
loop_
_entity_poly.entity_id
_entity_poly.type
_entity_poly.pdbx_seq_one_letter_code
_entity_poly.pdbx_strand_id
1 'polypeptide(L)' 'MESRRTTIVIEKELYRQAKRVAVEQDKTLKQVMEDALRAFLRGDHQGKRKNRSDRFGVYPAKTRGSLRREALYKDFLR' A
#
# COMPACT_ATOMS: atom_id res chain seq x y z
N MET A 1 -18.88 -5.68 23.12
CA MET A 1 -18.05 -4.72 22.36
C MET A 1 -18.38 -3.32 22.86
N GLU A 2 -17.42 -2.59 23.42
CA GLU A 2 -17.64 -1.20 23.82
C GLU A 2 -17.61 -0.29 22.59
N SER A 3 -18.68 0.49 22.38
CA SER A 3 -18.68 1.53 21.35
C SER A 3 -18.16 2.84 21.94
N ARG A 4 -17.04 3.34 21.43
CA ARG A 4 -16.53 4.67 21.79
C ARG A 4 -17.04 5.68 20.77
N ARG A 5 -17.57 6.81 21.26
CA ARG A 5 -17.99 7.93 20.41
C ARG A 5 -16.86 8.94 20.34
N THR A 6 -16.52 9.34 19.13
CA THR A 6 -15.48 10.33 18.85
C THR A 6 -16.03 11.35 17.87
N THR A 7 -15.70 12.62 18.09
CA THR A 7 -15.98 13.70 17.15
C THR A 7 -14.73 13.96 16.33
N ILE A 8 -14.86 14.03 15.02
CA ILE A 8 -13.76 14.35 14.10
C ILE A 8 -14.12 15.59 13.30
N VAL A 9 -13.11 16.44 13.07
CA VAL A 9 -13.22 17.57 12.16
C VAL A 9 -12.58 17.15 10.84
N ILE A 10 -13.34 17.30 9.75
CA ILE A 10 -12.88 16.96 8.40
C ILE A 10 -13.18 18.11 7.45
N GLU A 11 -12.46 18.15 6.35
CA GLU A 11 -12.68 19.14 5.30
C GLU A 11 -14.08 19.02 4.70
N LYS A 12 -14.65 20.17 4.33
CA LYS A 12 -16.01 20.27 3.80
C LYS A 12 -16.20 19.45 2.52
N GLU A 13 -15.17 19.36 1.69
CA GLU A 13 -15.21 18.60 0.43
C GLU A 13 -15.26 17.09 0.69
N LEU A 14 -14.40 16.59 1.58
CA LEU A 14 -14.42 15.20 2.03
C LEU A 14 -15.76 14.81 2.64
N TYR A 15 -16.35 15.69 3.46
CA TYR A 15 -17.68 15.46 4.02
C TYR A 15 -18.78 15.33 2.94
N ARG A 16 -18.72 16.16 1.90
CA ARG A 16 -19.66 16.09 0.77
C ARG A 16 -19.50 14.80 -0.01
N GLN A 17 -18.26 14.37 -0.26
CA GLN A 17 -17.98 13.10 -0.93
C GLN A 17 -18.51 11.91 -0.12
N ALA A 18 -18.20 11.86 1.17
CA ALA A 18 -18.68 10.80 2.05
C ALA A 18 -20.22 10.72 2.10
N LYS A 19 -20.90 11.87 2.08
CA LYS A 19 -22.38 11.91 1.99
C LYS A 19 -22.92 11.34 0.67
N ARG A 20 -22.28 11.64 -0.47
CA ARG A 20 -22.70 11.07 -1.76
C ARG A 20 -22.58 9.56 -1.74
N VAL A 21 -21.45 9.04 -1.28
CA VAL A 21 -21.21 7.60 -1.16
C VAL A 21 -22.23 6.93 -0.23
N ALA A 22 -22.58 7.59 0.88
CA ALA A 22 -23.61 7.10 1.80
C ALA A 22 -24.98 6.95 1.11
N VAL A 23 -25.37 7.92 0.28
CA VAL A 23 -26.63 7.86 -0.49
C VAL A 23 -26.56 6.79 -1.58
N GLU A 24 -25.45 6.69 -2.31
CA GLU A 24 -25.27 5.71 -3.39
C GLU A 24 -25.27 4.26 -2.90
N GLN A 25 -24.76 4.01 -1.70
CA GLN A 25 -24.65 2.67 -1.12
C GLN A 25 -25.81 2.31 -0.17
N ASP A 26 -26.80 3.19 0.00
CA ASP A 26 -27.87 3.06 1.00
C ASP A 26 -27.32 2.75 2.41
N LYS A 27 -26.25 3.47 2.78
CA LYS A 27 -25.55 3.33 4.06
C LYS A 27 -25.61 4.62 4.86
N THR A 28 -25.47 4.48 6.18
CA THR A 28 -25.28 5.65 7.03
C THR A 28 -23.87 6.23 6.86
N LEU A 29 -23.72 7.54 7.06
CA LEU A 29 -22.41 8.21 7.02
C LEU A 29 -21.42 7.57 8.00
N LYS A 30 -21.91 7.14 9.18
CA LYS A 30 -21.10 6.44 10.18
C LYS A 30 -20.50 5.15 9.62
N GLN A 31 -21.31 4.32 8.97
CA GLN A 31 -20.85 3.06 8.38
C GLN A 31 -19.82 3.31 7.28
N VAL A 32 -20.05 4.29 6.41
CA VAL A 32 -19.08 4.67 5.36
C VAL A 32 -17.74 5.08 5.96
N MET A 33 -17.75 5.88 7.03
CA MET A 33 -16.52 6.30 7.71
C MET A 33 -15.82 5.15 8.43
N GLU A 34 -16.58 4.26 9.08
CA GLU A 34 -16.03 3.05 9.72
C GLU A 34 -15.42 2.10 8.69
N ASP A 35 -16.07 1.89 7.55
CA ASP A 35 -15.56 1.06 6.45
C ASP A 35 -14.25 1.66 5.88
N ALA A 36 -14.21 2.96 5.65
CA ALA A 36 -13.02 3.66 5.17
C ALA A 36 -11.84 3.56 6.16
N LEU A 37 -12.10 3.79 7.45
CA LEU A 37 -11.08 3.64 8.50
C LEU A 37 -10.60 2.20 8.63
N ARG A 38 -11.51 1.22 8.55
CA ARG A 38 -11.15 -0.20 8.56
C ARG A 38 -10.29 -0.58 7.37
N ALA A 39 -10.66 -0.16 6.16
CA ALA A 39 -9.88 -0.42 4.94
C ALA A 39 -8.48 0.19 5.03
N PHE A 40 -8.38 1.42 5.55
CA PHE A 40 -7.11 2.10 5.76
C PHE A 40 -6.23 1.37 6.80
N LEU A 41 -6.78 1.04 7.97
CA LEU A 41 -6.04 0.38 9.05
C LEU A 41 -5.64 -1.07 8.73
N ARG A 42 -6.46 -1.78 7.93
CA ARG A 42 -6.12 -3.13 7.46
C ARG A 42 -5.00 -3.14 6.43
N GLY A 43 -4.64 -1.97 5.89
CA GLY A 43 -3.62 -1.89 4.86
C GLY A 43 -4.09 -2.44 3.51
N ASP A 44 -5.39 -2.39 3.21
CA ASP A 44 -5.89 -2.66 1.85
C ASP A 44 -5.43 -1.57 0.84
N HIS A 45 -4.82 -0.49 1.37
CA HIS A 45 -3.96 0.43 0.62
C HIS A 45 -2.49 -0.03 0.54
N GLN A 46 -2.19 -1.32 0.70
CA GLN A 46 -0.97 -1.88 0.16
C GLN A 46 -1.06 -1.76 -1.35
N GLY A 47 -0.56 -0.60 -1.83
CA GLY A 47 -0.35 -0.32 -3.23
C GLY A 47 0.19 -1.57 -3.88
N LYS A 48 -0.45 -1.97 -4.97
CA LYS A 48 0.07 -2.98 -5.89
C LYS A 48 1.55 -2.65 -6.10
N ARG A 49 2.44 -3.32 -5.36
CA ARG A 49 3.85 -3.43 -5.73
C ARG A 49 3.78 -4.15 -7.06
N LYS A 50 3.77 -3.34 -8.12
CA LYS A 50 3.85 -3.79 -9.49
C LYS A 50 5.18 -4.50 -9.54
N ASN A 51 5.17 -5.83 -9.40
CA ASN A 51 6.31 -6.69 -9.64
C ASN A 51 6.73 -6.45 -11.08
N ARG A 52 7.61 -5.45 -11.27
CA ARG A 52 8.24 -5.09 -12.52
C ARG A 52 9.46 -5.99 -12.73
N SER A 53 9.31 -7.28 -12.45
CA SER A 53 10.35 -8.29 -12.59
C SER A 53 10.00 -9.42 -13.56
N ASP A 54 8.78 -9.47 -14.11
CA ASP A 54 8.41 -10.48 -15.13
C ASP A 54 8.76 -10.07 -16.57
N ARG A 55 9.66 -9.11 -16.76
CA ARG A 55 10.20 -8.81 -18.09
C ARG A 55 11.70 -8.57 -18.07
N PHE A 56 12.47 -9.56 -17.64
CA PHE A 56 13.76 -9.81 -18.27
C PHE A 56 13.96 -11.31 -18.41
N GLY A 57 14.05 -11.72 -19.68
CA GLY A 57 14.03 -13.11 -20.13
C GLY A 57 15.06 -13.97 -19.41
N VAL A 58 14.57 -15.11 -18.94
CA VAL A 58 15.38 -16.29 -18.69
C VAL A 58 16.20 -16.58 -19.94
N TYR A 59 17.50 -16.28 -19.90
CA TYR A 59 18.49 -16.94 -20.73
C TYR A 59 19.37 -17.79 -19.80
N PRO A 60 19.26 -19.13 -19.83
CA PRO A 60 20.17 -19.99 -19.11
C PRO A 60 21.42 -20.15 -19.98
N ALA A 61 22.37 -19.22 -19.87
CA ALA A 61 23.63 -19.32 -20.57
C ALA A 61 24.82 -19.31 -19.59
N LYS A 62 25.17 -20.53 -19.16
CA LYS A 62 26.53 -20.96 -18.79
C LYS A 62 27.21 -20.23 -17.64
N THR A 63 27.17 -20.87 -16.48
CA THR A 63 28.20 -20.80 -15.43
C THR A 63 29.61 -20.84 -16.03
N ARG A 64 30.31 -19.70 -16.05
CA ARG A 64 31.77 -19.64 -16.13
C ARG A 64 32.29 -18.42 -15.39
N GLY A 65 33.08 -18.66 -14.34
CA GLY A 65 33.96 -17.66 -13.76
C GLY A 65 33.59 -17.30 -12.34
N SER A 66 34.31 -17.88 -11.39
CA SER A 66 34.31 -17.52 -9.98
C SER A 66 34.61 -16.03 -9.79
N LEU A 67 33.69 -15.29 -9.18
CA LEU A 67 33.98 -13.97 -8.63
C LEU A 67 34.97 -14.17 -7.46
N ARG A 68 36.25 -13.88 -7.70
CA ARG A 68 37.30 -13.93 -6.68
C ARG A 68 37.04 -12.89 -5.59
N ARG A 69 37.33 -13.27 -4.34
CA ARG A 69 37.15 -12.51 -3.09
C ARG A 69 37.68 -11.07 -3.13
N GLU A 70 38.65 -10.80 -3.99
CA GLU A 70 39.28 -9.48 -4.17
C GLU A 70 38.32 -8.41 -4.72
N ALA A 71 37.26 -8.79 -5.43
CA ALA A 71 36.26 -7.85 -5.94
C ALA A 71 35.37 -7.27 -4.83
N LEU A 72 35.25 -7.93 -3.68
CA LEU A 72 34.39 -7.48 -2.57
C LEU A 72 35.04 -6.41 -1.69
N TYR A 73 36.37 -6.24 -1.72
CA TYR A 73 37.07 -5.34 -0.81
C TYR A 73 37.38 -3.94 -1.39
N LYS A 74 37.08 -3.68 -2.66
CA LYS A 74 37.30 -2.35 -3.26
C LYS A 74 36.26 -1.30 -2.84
N ASP A 75 35.14 -1.70 -2.26
CA ASP A 75 34.09 -0.78 -1.82
C ASP A 75 34.23 -0.30 -0.36
N PHE A 76 35.21 -0.80 0.40
CA PHE A 76 35.39 -0.46 1.83
C PHE A 76 36.47 0.60 2.12
N LEU A 77 37.15 1.15 1.11
CA LEU A 77 38.23 2.14 1.28
C LEU A 77 37.97 3.47 0.54
N ARG A 78 36.74 3.99 0.60
CA ARG A 78 36.47 5.37 0.19
C ARG A 78 35.79 6.17 1.28
#